data_AF-A0A3P6SRQ7-F1
#
_entry.id   AF-A0A3P6SRQ7-F1
#
_cell.length_a   1.000
_cell.length_b   1.000
_cell.length_c   1.000
_cell.angle_alpha   90.00
_cell.angle_beta   90.00
_cell.angle_gamma   90.00
#
_symmetry.space_group_name_H-M   'P 1'
#
loop_
_entity.id
_entity.type
_entity.pdbx_description
1 polymer ?
#
loop_
_entity_poly.entity_id
_entity_poly.type
_entity_poly.pdbx_seq_one_letter_code
_entity_poly.pdbx_strand_id
1 'polypeptide(L)'
;MHIKSFLSYIQQAAESIDKEKHSELYTKVSMLAKTVGDFIERKTAQKTGAVGISEKCKEARKKFAMELSSVHKEMKEANDSALSDAVEHIDLAIQFMQKMEDLRGLN
;
A
#
# COMPACT_ATOMS: atom_id res chain seq x y z
N MET A 1 12.05 -10.07 6.16
CA MET A 1 11.73 -10.11 4.71
C MET A 1 10.24 -9.79 4.51
N HIS A 2 9.80 -8.58 4.85
CA HIS A 2 8.35 -8.29 5.00
C HIS A 2 7.84 -7.15 4.11
N ILE A 3 8.58 -6.06 3.93
CA ILE A 3 8.07 -4.89 3.20
C ILE A 3 7.93 -5.08 1.67
N LYS A 4 8.61 -6.08 1.10
CA LYS A 4 8.46 -6.45 -0.32
C LYS A 4 7.12 -7.12 -0.60
N SER A 5 6.58 -7.87 0.36
CA SER A 5 5.25 -8.49 0.26
C SER A 5 4.15 -7.43 0.22
N PHE A 6 4.31 -6.35 1.01
CA PHE A 6 3.41 -5.21 0.97
C PHE A 6 3.36 -4.55 -0.41
N LEU A 7 4.53 -4.25 -0.99
CA LEU A 7 4.60 -3.69 -2.36
C LEU A 7 3.96 -4.65 -3.39
N SER A 8 4.25 -5.95 -3.28
CA SER A 8 3.71 -6.97 -4.17
C SER A 8 2.18 -6.98 -4.19
N TYR A 9 1.52 -6.87 -3.04
CA TYR A 9 0.06 -6.85 -2.99
C TYR A 9 -0.53 -5.62 -3.69
N ILE A 10 0.08 -4.44 -3.54
CA ILE A 10 -0.41 -3.22 -4.21
C ILE A 10 -0.18 -3.31 -5.73
N GLN A 11 0.93 -3.91 -6.16
CA GLN A 11 1.20 -4.15 -7.58
C GLN A 11 0.20 -5.13 -8.20
N GLN A 12 -0.07 -6.25 -7.53
CA GLN A 12 -1.07 -7.23 -7.96
C GLN A 12 -2.48 -6.62 -8.02
N ALA A 13 -2.82 -5.74 -7.05
CA ALA A 13 -4.06 -4.98 -7.12
C ALA A 13 -4.13 -4.11 -8.37
N ALA A 14 -3.07 -3.37 -8.71
CA ALA A 14 -3.03 -2.54 -9.92
C ALA A 14 -3.17 -3.37 -11.20
N GLU A 15 -2.48 -4.52 -11.27
CA GLU A 15 -2.51 -5.44 -12.41
C GLU A 15 -3.90 -6.08 -12.62
N SER A 16 -4.66 -6.25 -11.54
CA SER A 16 -6.01 -6.81 -11.57
C SER A 16 -7.09 -5.80 -11.97
N ILE A 17 -6.76 -4.50 -12.03
CA ILE A 17 -7.71 -3.46 -12.45
C ILE A 17 -7.68 -3.34 -13.97
N ASP A 18 -8.82 -3.55 -14.60
CA ASP A 18 -9.01 -3.22 -16.00
C ASP A 18 -8.81 -1.71 -16.22
N LYS A 19 -7.69 -1.35 -16.84
CA LYS A 19 -7.30 0.05 -17.09
C LYS A 19 -8.27 0.76 -18.04
N GLU A 20 -8.91 0.05 -18.96
CA GLU A 20 -9.85 0.67 -19.91
C GLU A 20 -11.16 1.03 -19.22
N LYS A 21 -11.61 0.18 -18.29
CA LYS A 21 -12.86 0.38 -17.55
C LYS A 21 -12.70 1.27 -16.31
N HIS A 22 -11.59 1.12 -15.59
CA HIS A 22 -11.35 1.71 -14.27
C HIS A 22 -10.02 2.49 -14.24
N SER A 23 -9.81 3.34 -15.25
CA SER A 23 -8.55 4.08 -15.46
C SER A 23 -8.10 4.93 -14.27
N GLU A 24 -9.05 5.55 -13.55
CA GLU A 24 -8.76 6.36 -12.38
C GLU A 24 -8.27 5.50 -11.20
N LEU A 25 -8.96 4.39 -10.90
CA LEU A 25 -8.56 3.45 -9.85
C LEU A 25 -7.20 2.82 -10.18
N TYR A 26 -7.01 2.37 -11.42
CA TYR A 26 -5.72 1.85 -11.90
C TYR A 26 -4.60 2.86 -11.65
N THR A 27 -4.83 4.13 -11.98
CA THR A 27 -3.84 5.20 -11.80
C THR A 27 -3.54 5.44 -10.33
N LYS A 28 -4.58 5.53 -9.48
CA LYS A 28 -4.41 5.70 -8.02
C LYS A 28 -3.60 4.56 -7.41
N VAL A 29 -3.94 3.31 -7.72
CA VAL A 29 -3.26 2.12 -7.17
C VAL A 29 -1.84 2.01 -7.70
N SER A 30 -1.62 2.29 -8.99
CA SER A 30 -0.27 2.32 -9.59
C SER A 30 0.63 3.39 -8.96
N MET A 31 0.09 4.60 -8.73
CA MET A 31 0.82 5.68 -8.07
C MET A 31 1.16 5.32 -6.62
N LEU A 32 0.24 4.67 -5.91
CA LEU A 32 0.49 4.18 -4.56
C LEU A 32 1.59 3.12 -4.55
N ALA A 33 1.55 2.12 -5.46
CA ALA A 33 2.59 1.11 -5.59
C ALA A 33 3.96 1.76 -5.84
N LYS A 34 4.03 2.73 -6.75
CA LYS A 34 5.26 3.49 -7.03
C LYS A 34 5.77 4.24 -5.80
N THR A 35 4.89 4.95 -5.09
CA THR A 35 5.25 5.73 -3.90
C THR A 35 5.78 4.84 -2.78
N VAL A 36 5.18 3.66 -2.60
CA VAL A 36 5.64 2.65 -1.65
C VAL A 36 6.99 2.08 -2.08
N GLY A 37 7.17 1.77 -3.36
CA GLY A 37 8.45 1.31 -3.92
C GLY A 37 9.57 2.32 -3.68
N ASP A 38 9.37 3.57 -4.09
CA ASP A 38 10.32 4.67 -3.89
C ASP A 38 10.69 4.84 -2.40
N PHE A 39 9.72 4.69 -1.50
CA PHE A 39 9.93 4.77 -0.07
C PHE A 39 10.80 3.61 0.46
N ILE A 40 10.54 2.39 0.00
CA ILE A 40 11.33 1.19 0.36
C ILE A 40 12.77 1.33 -0.12
N GLU A 41 12.97 1.79 -1.35
CA GLU A 41 14.31 2.00 -1.93
C GLU A 41 15.09 3.07 -1.17
N ARG A 42 14.47 4.22 -0.90
CA ARG A 42 15.09 5.29 -0.09
C ARG A 42 15.48 4.81 1.30
N LYS A 43 14.63 4.01 1.95
CA LYS A 43 14.93 3.44 3.27
C LYS A 43 16.09 2.44 3.21
N THR A 44 16.19 1.66 2.13
CA THR A 44 17.29 0.71 1.93
C THR A 44 18.61 1.42 1.65
N ALA A 45 18.58 2.56 0.95
CA ALA A 45 19.75 3.39 0.65
C ALA A 45 20.27 4.18 1.87
N GLN A 46 19.41 4.54 2.83
CA GLN A 46 19.83 5.25 4.04
C GLN A 46 20.46 4.30 5.06
N LYS A 47 21.80 4.31 5.17
CA LYS A 47 22.53 3.64 6.27
C LYS A 47 21.99 4.12 7.62
N THR A 48 21.60 3.17 8.45
CA THR A 48 21.02 3.35 9.79
C THR A 48 21.87 4.26 10.67
N GLY A 49 21.28 5.34 11.20
CA GLY A 49 21.94 6.25 12.15
C GLY A 49 21.22 7.59 12.42
N ALA A 50 20.31 8.04 11.56
CA ALA A 50 19.66 9.35 11.76
C ALA A 50 18.38 9.25 12.62
N VAL A 51 18.41 9.93 13.77
CA VAL A 51 17.36 10.00 14.80
C VAL A 51 16.00 10.54 14.29
N GLY A 52 15.91 11.10 13.08
CA GLY A 52 14.66 11.58 12.47
C GLY A 52 13.96 10.63 11.49
N ILE A 53 14.52 9.44 11.20
CA ILE A 53 13.95 8.51 10.21
C ILE A 53 12.67 7.83 10.75
N SER A 54 12.57 7.64 12.07
CA SER A 54 11.44 6.95 12.70
C SER A 54 10.12 7.70 12.53
N GLU A 55 10.09 9.02 12.73
CA GLU A 55 8.87 9.83 12.59
C GLU A 55 8.40 9.93 11.15
N LYS A 56 9.30 10.26 10.21
CA LYS A 56 8.96 10.28 8.76
C LYS A 56 8.47 8.91 8.27
N CYS A 57 9.01 7.82 8.82
CA CYS A 57 8.51 6.48 8.55
C CYS A 57 7.12 6.20 9.16
N LYS A 58 6.77 6.81 10.30
CA LYS A 58 5.42 6.70 10.89
C LYS A 58 4.42 7.50 10.04
N GLU A 59 4.75 8.73 9.67
CA GLU A 59 3.90 9.58 8.84
C GLU A 59 3.63 8.97 7.46
N ALA A 60 4.67 8.48 6.78
CA ALA A 60 4.53 7.81 5.49
C ALA A 60 3.59 6.60 5.57
N ARG A 61 3.72 5.79 6.62
CA ARG A 61 2.83 4.64 6.85
C ARG A 61 1.38 5.05 7.11
N LYS A 62 1.15 6.09 7.92
CA LYS A 62 -0.20 6.64 8.12
C LYS A 62 -0.81 7.12 6.80
N LYS A 63 -0.01 7.79 5.97
CA LYS A 63 -0.45 8.23 4.65
C LYS A 63 -0.82 7.05 3.74
N PHE A 64 0.01 6.02 3.68
CA PHE A 64 -0.29 4.81 2.93
C PHE A 64 -1.55 4.10 3.45
N ALA A 65 -1.79 4.11 4.76
CA ALA A 65 -2.99 3.51 5.35
C ALA A 65 -4.26 4.23 4.91
N MET A 66 -4.23 5.56 4.92
CA MET A 66 -5.35 6.38 4.48
C MET A 66 -5.61 6.20 2.98
N GLU A 67 -4.56 6.22 2.14
CA GLU A 67 -4.72 6.04 0.70
C GLU A 67 -5.22 4.64 0.34
N LEU A 68 -4.68 3.57 0.96
CA LEU A 68 -5.18 2.21 0.79
C LEU A 68 -6.65 2.09 1.19
N SER A 69 -7.03 2.68 2.33
CA SER A 69 -8.41 2.61 2.82
C SER A 69 -9.38 3.37 1.92
N SER A 70 -8.96 4.51 1.36
CA SER A 70 -9.75 5.28 0.39
C SER A 70 -9.98 4.47 -0.88
N VAL A 71 -8.92 3.95 -1.49
CA VAL A 71 -9.00 3.17 -2.72
C VAL A 71 -9.83 1.91 -2.51
N HIS A 72 -9.63 1.21 -1.39
CA HIS A 72 -10.41 0.03 -1.03
C HIS A 72 -11.91 0.33 -0.92
N LYS A 73 -12.25 1.47 -0.29
CA LYS A 73 -13.64 1.92 -0.17
C LYS A 73 -14.22 2.24 -1.55
N GLU A 74 -13.49 3.01 -2.37
CA GLU A 74 -13.92 3.37 -3.73
C GLU A 74 -14.15 2.13 -4.61
N MET A 75 -13.27 1.12 -4.52
CA MET A 75 -13.44 -0.15 -5.24
C MET A 75 -14.68 -0.93 -4.77
N LYS A 76 -14.93 -0.98 -3.45
CA LYS A 76 -16.12 -1.64 -2.90
C LYS A 76 -17.40 -0.91 -3.26
N GLU A 77 -17.39 0.42 -3.26
CA GLU A 77 -18.53 1.26 -3.65
C GLU A 77 -18.84 1.18 -5.15
N ALA A 78 -17.83 0.98 -6.00
CA ALA A 78 -18.02 0.72 -7.43
C ALA A 78 -18.83 -0.56 -7.68
N ASN A 79 -18.84 -1.50 -6.73
CA ASN A 79 -19.61 -2.76 -6.75
C ASN A 79 -19.48 -3.53 -8.07
N ASP A 80 -18.29 -3.49 -8.67
CA ASP A 80 -17.97 -4.16 -9.93
C ASP A 80 -17.22 -5.46 -9.64
N SER A 81 -17.77 -6.58 -10.11
CA SER A 81 -17.14 -7.90 -9.99
C SER A 81 -15.73 -7.96 -10.58
N ALA A 82 -15.43 -7.13 -11.59
CA ALA A 82 -14.11 -7.04 -12.19
C ALA A 82 -13.05 -6.44 -11.24
N LEU A 83 -13.47 -5.79 -10.15
CA LEU A 83 -12.57 -5.25 -9.12
C LEU A 83 -12.36 -6.23 -7.95
N SER A 84 -13.01 -7.40 -7.94
CA SER A 84 -12.96 -8.33 -6.79
C SER A 84 -11.53 -8.73 -6.42
N ASP A 85 -10.73 -9.12 -7.42
CA ASP A 85 -9.33 -9.53 -7.19
C ASP A 85 -8.47 -8.34 -6.71
N ALA A 86 -8.68 -7.15 -7.28
CA ALA A 86 -8.01 -5.94 -6.85
C ALA A 86 -8.36 -5.58 -5.39
N VAL A 87 -9.63 -5.73 -5.00
CA VAL A 87 -10.10 -5.52 -3.63
C VAL A 87 -9.43 -6.49 -2.67
N GLU A 88 -9.33 -7.77 -3.02
CA GLU A 88 -8.68 -8.78 -2.17
C GLU A 88 -7.20 -8.45 -1.94
N HIS A 89 -6.47 -8.08 -3.00
CA HIS A 89 -5.08 -7.67 -2.90
C HIS A 89 -4.88 -6.42 -2.05
N ILE A 90 -5.77 -5.42 -2.15
CA ILE A 90 -5.72 -4.24 -1.29
C ILE A 90 -6.04 -4.60 0.17
N ASP A 91 -7.00 -5.49 0.42
CA ASP A 91 -7.33 -5.96 1.78
C ASP A 91 -6.13 -6.67 2.43
N LEU A 92 -5.43 -7.54 1.68
CA LEU A 92 -4.17 -8.16 2.12
C LEU A 92 -3.10 -7.12 2.45
N ALA A 93 -2.98 -6.04 1.65
CA ALA A 93 -2.05 -4.95 1.91
C ALA A 93 -2.39 -4.20 3.21
N ILE A 94 -3.67 -3.95 3.48
CA ILE A 94 -4.15 -3.32 4.72
C ILE A 94 -3.85 -4.20 5.94
N GLN A 95 -4.22 -5.47 5.89
CA GLN A 95 -3.94 -6.43 6.98
C GLN A 95 -2.45 -6.55 7.26
N PHE A 96 -1.64 -6.53 6.20
CA PHE A 96 -0.18 -6.58 6.33
C PHE A 96 0.36 -5.37 7.10
N MET A 97 -0.15 -4.17 6.84
CA MET A 97 0.27 -2.98 7.58
C MET A 97 -0.17 -3.02 9.04
N GLN A 98 -1.40 -3.46 9.32
CA GLN A 98 -1.91 -3.59 10.68
C GLN A 98 -1.04 -4.54 11.51
N LYS A 99 -0.69 -5.72 10.96
CA LYS A 99 0.25 -6.66 11.60
C LYS A 99 1.64 -6.03 11.86
N MET A 100 2.11 -5.17 10.94
CA MET A 100 3.37 -4.44 11.13
C MET A 100 3.31 -3.33 12.20
N GLU A 101 2.12 -2.86 12.57
CA GLU A 101 1.93 -1.91 13.68
C GLU A 101 1.78 -2.66 15.02
N ASP A 102 1.02 -3.75 15.08
CA ASP A 102 0.85 -4.57 16.28
C ASP A 102 2.18 -5.12 16.81
N LEU A 103 3.05 -5.62 15.92
CA LEU A 103 4.38 -6.11 16.28
C LEU A 103 5.31 -5.03 16.87
N ARG A 104 4.97 -3.75 16.73
CA ARG A 104 5.72 -2.62 17.30
C ARG A 104 5.11 -2.04 18.57
N GLY A 105 3.86 -2.37 18.88
CA GLY A 105 3.20 -2.00 20.14
C GLY A 105 3.47 -2.97 21.30
N LEU A 106 4.15 -4.09 21.03
CA LEU A 106 4.50 -5.13 22.01
C LEU A 106 5.91 -4.98 22.64
N ASN A 107 6.58 -3.82 22.50
CA ASN A 107 7.86 -3.54 23.15
C ASN A 107 7.81 -2.23 23.94
#